data_AF-A0AAX3M969-F1
#
_entry.id   AF-A0AAX3M969-F1
#
_cell.length_a   1.000
_cell.length_b   1.000
_cell.length_c   1.000
_cell.angle_alpha   90.00
_cell.angle_beta   90.00
_cell.angle_gamma   90.00
#
_symmetry.space_group_name_H-M   'P 1'
#
loop_
_entity.id
_entity.type
_entity.pdbx_description
1 polymer ?
#
loop_
_entity_poly.entity_id
_entity_poly.type
_entity_poly.pdbx_seq_one_letter_code
_entity_poly.pdbx_strand_id
1 'polypeptide(L)'
;MNKEILDLVEKILTFLKVEDYNKLKNILNIIEKDYPNYYKFFEKFKDRNLIEKISGVLSDVFESLTLGGAPLALLGKKAEKEEKQKEVMLKKETFKNEIKEILKNYSEPSEEKTFLEFLLEKI
;
A
#
# COMPACT_ATOMS: atom_id res chain seq x y z
N MET A 1 9.76 16.52 1.61
CA MET A 1 10.01 15.07 1.77
C MET A 1 10.99 14.64 0.69
N ASN A 2 11.94 13.77 1.00
CA ASN A 2 12.84 13.18 0.00
C ASN A 2 12.02 12.46 -1.08
N LYS A 3 12.45 12.56 -2.35
CA LYS A 3 11.76 11.94 -3.48
C LYS A 3 11.66 10.42 -3.36
N GLU A 4 12.73 9.74 -2.92
CA GLU A 4 12.72 8.28 -2.75
C GLU A 4 11.71 7.84 -1.69
N ILE A 5 11.61 8.62 -0.61
CA ILE A 5 10.62 8.41 0.44
C ILE A 5 9.22 8.64 -0.10
N LEU A 6 9.02 9.67 -0.92
CA LEU A 6 7.72 9.95 -1.53
C LEU A 6 7.27 8.82 -2.44
N ASP A 7 8.17 8.31 -3.29
CA ASP A 7 7.89 7.19 -4.17
C ASP A 7 7.55 5.91 -3.37
N LEU A 8 8.25 5.66 -2.26
CA LEU A 8 7.94 4.54 -1.37
C LEU A 8 6.55 4.66 -0.74
N VAL A 9 6.23 5.83 -0.17
CA VAL A 9 4.94 6.06 0.46
C VAL A 9 3.80 5.98 -0.56
N GLU A 10 3.98 6.51 -1.78
CA GLU A 10 3.01 6.32 -2.85
C GLU A 10 2.79 4.85 -3.20
N LYS A 11 3.84 4.03 -3.27
CA LYS A 11 3.72 2.58 -3.50
C LYS A 11 2.91 1.90 -2.39
N ILE A 12 3.17 2.24 -1.14
CA ILE A 12 2.44 1.73 0.03
C ILE A 12 0.96 2.11 -0.05
N LEU A 13 0.65 3.39 -0.27
CA LEU A 13 -0.74 3.85 -0.32
C LEU A 13 -1.49 3.26 -1.52
N THR A 14 -0.81 3.07 -2.65
CA THR A 14 -1.36 2.38 -3.83
C THR A 14 -1.66 0.92 -3.51
N PHE A 15 -0.76 0.22 -2.83
CA PHE A 15 -0.99 -1.15 -2.39
C PHE A 15 -2.19 -1.25 -1.43
N LEU A 16 -2.24 -0.39 -0.40
CA LEU A 16 -3.37 -0.36 0.54
C LEU A 16 -4.69 -0.01 -0.14
N LYS A 17 -4.65 0.76 -1.23
CA LYS A 17 -5.86 1.08 -2.00
C LYS A 17 -6.54 -0.15 -2.58
N VAL A 18 -5.74 -1.12 -3.03
CA VAL A 18 -6.22 -2.38 -3.62
C VAL A 18 -6.60 -3.36 -2.52
N GLU A 19 -5.74 -3.49 -1.50
CA GLU A 19 -5.86 -4.54 -0.49
C GLU A 19 -6.78 -4.19 0.69
N ASP A 20 -6.74 -2.95 1.17
CA ASP A 20 -7.46 -2.53 2.37
C ASP A 20 -7.76 -1.01 2.33
N TYR A 21 -8.77 -0.65 1.55
CA TYR A 21 -9.16 0.74 1.36
C TYR A 21 -9.59 1.42 2.67
N ASN A 22 -10.15 0.67 3.64
CA ASN A 22 -10.51 1.22 4.94
C ASN A 22 -9.26 1.63 5.72
N LYS A 23 -8.22 0.79 5.69
CA LYS A 23 -6.92 1.11 6.27
C LYS A 23 -6.26 2.30 5.58
N LEU A 24 -6.29 2.37 4.24
CA LEU A 24 -5.84 3.55 3.51
C LEU A 24 -6.57 4.82 3.97
N LYS A 25 -7.91 4.79 4.03
CA LYS A 25 -8.71 5.93 4.47
C LYS A 25 -8.34 6.38 5.89
N ASN A 26 -8.16 5.44 6.81
CA ASN A 26 -7.76 5.75 8.18
C ASN A 26 -6.37 6.40 8.23
N ILE A 27 -5.40 5.89 7.47
CA ILE A 27 -4.07 6.49 7.36
C ILE A 27 -4.17 7.90 6.77
N LEU A 28 -4.87 8.09 5.66
CA LEU A 28 -5.03 9.41 5.03
C LEU A 28 -5.67 10.45 5.97
N ASN A 29 -6.67 10.06 6.77
CA ASN A 29 -7.29 10.94 7.75
C ASN A 29 -6.29 11.37 8.85
N ILE A 30 -5.43 10.46 9.31
CA ILE A 30 -4.39 10.79 10.29
C ILE A 30 -3.33 11.70 9.65
N ILE A 31 -2.91 11.41 8.41
CA ILE A 31 -1.96 12.26 7.67
C ILE A 31 -2.50 13.67 7.48
N GLU A 32 -3.77 13.81 7.09
CA GLU A 32 -4.42 15.12 6.94
C GLU A 32 -4.40 15.95 8.22
N LYS A 33 -4.63 15.30 9.36
CA LYS A 33 -4.72 15.95 10.67
C LYS A 33 -3.35 16.23 11.29
N ASP A 34 -2.49 15.23 11.34
CA ASP A 34 -1.26 15.23 12.14
C ASP A 34 -0.02 15.55 11.29
N TYR A 35 -0.11 15.39 9.96
CA TYR A 35 0.98 15.65 8.99
C TYR A 35 0.51 16.47 7.77
N PRO A 36 -0.16 17.62 7.97
CA PRO A 36 -0.82 18.38 6.89
C PRO A 36 0.15 18.83 5.77
N ASN A 37 1.43 18.99 6.08
CA ASN A 37 2.48 19.31 5.10
C ASN A 37 2.70 18.17 4.09
N TYR A 38 2.58 16.92 4.53
CA TYR A 38 2.72 15.74 3.69
C TYR A 38 1.43 15.36 3.00
N TYR A 39 0.28 15.70 3.59
CA TYR A 39 -1.02 15.40 3.04
C TYR A 39 -1.21 15.90 1.59
N LYS A 40 -0.64 17.06 1.25
CA LYS A 40 -0.70 17.65 -0.11
C LYS A 40 -0.19 16.71 -1.21
N PHE A 41 0.78 15.84 -0.90
CA PHE A 41 1.30 14.87 -1.86
C PHE A 41 0.34 13.68 -2.07
N PHE A 42 -0.49 13.39 -1.08
CA PHE A 42 -1.32 12.18 -1.03
C PHE A 42 -2.83 12.46 -1.18
N GLU A 43 -3.22 13.72 -1.38
CA GLU A 43 -4.62 14.11 -1.61
C GLU A 43 -5.25 13.33 -2.76
N LYS A 44 -4.47 13.00 -3.80
CA LYS A 44 -4.90 12.15 -4.94
C LYS A 44 -5.47 10.79 -4.53
N PHE A 45 -5.13 10.28 -3.34
CA PHE A 45 -5.64 9.00 -2.83
C PHE A 45 -7.00 9.10 -2.15
N LYS A 46 -7.51 10.31 -1.79
CA LYS A 46 -8.89 10.48 -1.30
C LYS A 46 -9.93 10.15 -2.37
N ASP A 47 -9.57 10.33 -3.63
CA ASP A 47 -10.52 10.23 -4.73
C ASP A 47 -10.93 8.78 -5.00
N ARG A 48 -12.24 8.50 -4.86
CA ARG A 48 -12.80 7.16 -5.07
C ARG A 48 -12.70 6.71 -6.52
N ASN A 49 -12.78 7.64 -7.48
CA ASN A 49 -12.66 7.33 -8.91
C ASN A 49 -11.28 6.80 -9.29
N LEU A 50 -10.24 7.08 -8.49
CA LEU A 50 -8.93 6.49 -8.71
C LEU A 50 -8.94 4.99 -8.33
N ILE A 51 -9.90 4.49 -7.52
CA ILE A 51 -10.10 3.04 -7.33
C ILE A 51 -10.57 2.42 -8.65
N GLU A 52 -11.56 3.00 -9.33
CA GLU A 52 -12.07 2.47 -10.60
C GLU A 52 -11.01 2.50 -11.71
N LYS A 53 -10.18 3.55 -11.76
CA LYS A 53 -9.05 3.64 -12.71
C LYS A 53 -7.94 2.63 -12.41
N ILE A 54 -7.57 2.47 -11.14
CA ILE A 54 -6.53 1.52 -10.72
C ILE A 54 -7.04 0.09 -10.83
N SER A 55 -8.31 -0.17 -10.49
CA SER A 55 -8.92 -1.47 -10.70
C SER A 55 -8.95 -1.80 -12.18
N GLY A 56 -9.24 -0.87 -13.09
CA GLY A 56 -9.14 -1.15 -14.53
C GLY A 56 -7.72 -1.54 -14.98
N VAL A 57 -6.69 -0.82 -14.54
CA VAL A 57 -5.29 -1.07 -14.93
C VAL A 57 -4.68 -2.29 -14.23
N LEU A 58 -5.04 -2.54 -12.97
CA LEU A 58 -4.57 -3.70 -12.22
C LEU A 58 -5.45 -4.93 -12.43
N SER A 59 -6.71 -4.79 -12.88
CA SER A 59 -7.54 -5.93 -13.30
C SER A 59 -6.91 -6.59 -14.50
N ASP A 60 -6.35 -5.87 -15.47
CA ASP A 60 -5.61 -6.54 -16.56
C ASP A 60 -4.40 -7.37 -16.06
N VAL A 61 -3.73 -6.92 -14.98
CA VAL A 61 -2.61 -7.64 -14.36
C VAL A 61 -3.10 -8.81 -13.50
N PHE A 62 -4.20 -8.65 -12.75
CA PHE A 62 -4.79 -9.66 -11.87
C PHE A 62 -5.73 -10.66 -12.58
N GLU A 63 -6.40 -10.27 -13.67
CA GLU A 63 -7.21 -11.11 -14.54
C GLU A 63 -6.35 -12.09 -15.32
N SER A 64 -5.12 -11.68 -15.68
CA SER A 64 -4.13 -12.59 -16.28
C SER A 64 -3.77 -13.78 -15.37
N LEU A 65 -4.02 -13.68 -14.06
CA LEU A 65 -3.78 -14.76 -13.09
C LEU A 65 -5.02 -15.64 -12.84
N THR A 66 -6.22 -15.27 -13.29
CA THR A 66 -7.48 -15.87 -12.79
C THR A 66 -8.32 -16.62 -13.83
N LEU A 67 -7.92 -16.70 -15.10
CA LEU A 67 -8.77 -17.25 -16.17
C LEU A 67 -8.40 -18.69 -16.58
N GLY A 68 -9.08 -19.67 -15.98
CA GLY A 68 -9.15 -21.06 -16.44
C GLY A 68 -10.39 -21.77 -15.90
N GLY A 69 -11.48 -21.78 -16.67
CA GLY A 69 -12.79 -22.28 -16.24
C GLY A 69 -12.92 -23.80 -16.10
N ALA A 70 -14.01 -24.22 -15.43
CA ALA A 70 -14.56 -25.59 -15.22
C ALA A 70 -14.30 -26.23 -13.82
N PRO A 71 -15.11 -27.23 -13.39
CA PRO A 71 -15.45 -27.56 -11.98
C PRO A 71 -14.33 -27.97 -11.01
N LEU A 72 -13.06 -28.03 -11.43
CA LEU A 72 -11.88 -28.12 -10.56
C LEU A 72 -11.55 -26.78 -9.86
N ALA A 73 -12.19 -25.69 -10.29
CA ALA A 73 -12.00 -24.33 -9.78
C ALA A 73 -12.30 -24.14 -8.28
N LEU A 74 -12.94 -25.09 -7.58
CA LEU A 74 -13.19 -24.95 -6.13
C LEU A 74 -12.01 -25.40 -5.26
N LEU A 75 -11.14 -26.31 -5.75
CA LEU A 75 -9.93 -26.72 -5.05
C LEU A 75 -8.77 -25.74 -5.30
N GLY A 76 -8.65 -25.24 -6.54
CA GLY A 76 -7.69 -24.18 -6.90
C GLY A 76 -7.95 -22.85 -6.18
N LYS A 77 -9.22 -22.48 -5.97
CA LYS A 77 -9.60 -21.23 -5.28
C LYS A 77 -9.12 -21.13 -3.83
N LYS A 78 -8.86 -22.24 -3.14
CA LYS A 78 -8.23 -22.22 -1.81
C LYS A 78 -6.72 -21.98 -1.91
N ALA A 79 -6.05 -22.68 -2.81
CA ALA A 79 -4.61 -22.53 -3.03
C ALA A 79 -4.25 -21.14 -3.57
N GLU A 80 -5.00 -20.64 -4.56
CA GLU A 80 -4.82 -19.31 -5.15
C GLU A 80 -5.09 -18.18 -4.14
N LYS A 81 -6.07 -18.38 -3.25
CA LYS A 81 -6.36 -17.43 -2.16
C LYS A 81 -5.27 -17.44 -1.10
N GLU A 82 -4.69 -18.60 -0.78
CA GLU A 82 -3.53 -18.69 0.13
C GLU A 82 -2.27 -18.08 -0.50
N GLU A 83 -2.02 -18.30 -1.78
CA GLU A 83 -0.90 -17.70 -2.50
C GLU A 83 -1.02 -16.18 -2.55
N LYS A 84 -2.19 -15.64 -2.90
CA LYS A 84 -2.45 -14.19 -2.86
C LYS A 84 -2.26 -13.62 -1.45
N GLN A 85 -2.71 -14.31 -0.41
CA GLN A 85 -2.48 -13.85 0.97
C GLN A 85 -1.01 -13.86 1.36
N LYS A 86 -0.24 -14.88 0.95
CA LYS A 86 1.21 -14.92 1.15
C LYS A 86 1.90 -13.79 0.41
N GLU A 87 1.52 -13.51 -0.83
CA GLU A 87 2.08 -12.42 -1.63
C GLU A 87 1.81 -11.04 -0.99
N VAL A 88 0.58 -10.81 -0.52
CA VAL A 88 0.19 -9.60 0.22
C VAL A 88 1.04 -9.43 1.49
N MET A 89 1.25 -10.51 2.24
CA MET A 89 2.10 -10.48 3.44
C MET A 89 3.56 -10.21 3.11
N LEU A 90 4.11 -10.85 2.08
CA LEU A 90 5.48 -10.61 1.62
C LEU A 90 5.67 -9.15 1.22
N LYS A 91 4.72 -8.59 0.46
CA LYS A 91 4.79 -7.20 0.00
C LYS A 91 4.71 -6.21 1.16
N LYS A 92 3.88 -6.47 2.17
CA LYS A 92 3.84 -5.69 3.42
C LYS A 92 5.17 -5.73 4.15
N GLU A 93 5.77 -6.91 4.33
CA GLU A 93 7.06 -7.04 5.00
C GLU A 93 8.18 -6.34 4.21
N THR A 94 8.16 -6.42 2.87
CA THR A 94 9.09 -5.65 2.02
C THR A 94 8.98 -4.16 2.28
N PHE A 95 7.78 -3.58 2.27
CA PHE A 95 7.60 -2.15 2.57
C PHE A 95 8.07 -1.77 3.98
N LYS A 96 7.79 -2.61 4.98
CA LYS A 96 8.29 -2.38 6.34
C LYS A 96 9.81 -2.37 6.41
N ASN A 97 10.46 -3.30 5.71
CA ASN A 97 11.91 -3.38 5.68
C ASN A 97 12.53 -2.19 4.94
N GLU A 98 11.94 -1.76 3.81
CA GLU A 98 12.38 -0.55 3.10
C GLU A 98 12.28 0.71 3.99
N ILE A 99 11.18 0.88 4.74
CA ILE A 99 11.06 1.97 5.72
C ILE A 99 12.14 1.85 6.80
N LYS A 100 12.36 0.66 7.36
CA LYS A 100 13.39 0.44 8.40
C LYS A 100 14.79 0.77 7.90
N GLU A 101 15.15 0.39 6.68
CA GLU A 101 16.46 0.72 6.09
C GLU A 101 16.62 2.24 5.94
N ILE A 102 15.58 2.95 5.49
CA ILE A 102 15.60 4.41 5.41
C ILE A 102 15.78 5.02 6.81
N LEU A 103 15.04 4.52 7.80
CA LEU A 103 15.09 5.01 9.19
C LEU A 103 16.49 4.88 9.83
N LYS A 104 17.30 3.88 9.43
CA LYS A 104 18.69 3.75 9.91
C LYS A 104 19.57 4.95 9.56
N ASN A 105 19.22 5.68 8.50
CA ASN A 105 19.98 6.85 8.05
C ASN A 105 19.64 8.12 8.85
N TYR A 106 18.65 8.08 9.75
CA TYR A 106 18.29 9.22 10.60
C TYR A 106 18.95 9.12 11.97
N SER A 107 20.03 9.88 12.15
CA SER A 107 20.70 10.05 13.44
C SER A 107 19.90 10.93 14.42
N GLU A 108 19.15 11.90 13.92
CA GLU A 108 18.40 12.87 14.72
C GLU A 108 16.88 12.76 14.48
N PRO A 109 16.05 13.13 15.47
CA PRO A 109 14.61 13.24 15.26
C PRO A 109 14.30 14.30 14.20
N SER A 110 13.41 13.96 13.27
CA SER A 110 12.91 14.87 12.24
C SER A 110 11.44 14.56 11.96
N GLU A 111 10.71 15.54 11.41
CA GLU A 111 9.30 15.34 11.01
C GLU A 111 9.16 14.16 10.03
N GLU A 112 10.12 14.02 9.11
CA GLU A 112 10.15 12.93 8.13
C GLU A 112 10.40 11.57 8.80
N LYS A 113 11.33 11.51 9.76
CA LYS A 113 11.56 10.30 10.57
C LYS A 113 10.29 9.89 11.32
N THR A 114 9.66 10.82 12.04
CA THR A 114 8.45 10.57 12.81
C THR A 114 7.27 10.13 11.92
N PHE A 115 7.15 10.70 10.72
CA PHE A 115 6.16 10.28 9.74
C PHE A 115 6.39 8.84 9.24
N LEU A 116 7.66 8.47 8.99
CA LEU A 116 8.00 7.12 8.58
C LEU A 116 7.80 6.09 9.69
N GLU A 117 8.12 6.44 10.93
CA GLU A 117 7.80 5.61 12.11
C GLU A 117 6.29 5.39 12.23
N PHE A 118 5.48 6.45 12.06
CA PHE A 118 4.03 6.36 12.01
C PHE A 118 3.56 5.39 10.91
N LEU A 119 4.06 5.53 9.67
CA LEU A 119 3.66 4.65 8.57
C LEU A 119 4.05 3.20 8.85
N LEU A 120 5.23 2.96 9.40
CA LEU A 120 5.71 1.63 9.77
C LEU A 120 4.79 0.96 10.79
N GLU A 121 4.30 1.69 11.78
CA GLU A 121 3.32 1.20 12.76
C GLU A 121 1.96 0.90 12.14
N LYS A 122 1.56 1.66 11.12
CA LYS A 122 0.25 1.49 10.51
C LYS A 122 0.19 0.38 9.49
N ILE A 123 1.26 0.00 8.80
CA ILE A 123 1.25 -1.00 7.70
C ILE A 123 1.24 -2.44 8.22
#